data_AF-G4ZAT4-F1
#
_entry.id   AF-G4ZAT4-F1
#
_cell.length_a   1.000
_cell.length_b   1.000
_cell.length_c   1.000
_cell.angle_alpha   90.00
_cell.angle_beta   90.00
_cell.angle_gamma   90.00
#
_symmetry.space_group_name_H-M   'P 1'
#
loop_
_entity.id
_entity.type
_entity.pdbx_description
1 polymer ?
#
loop_
_entity_poly.entity_id
_entity_poly.type
_entity_poly.pdbx_seq_one_letter_code
_entity_poly.pdbx_strand_id
1 'polypeptide(L)'
;MLEFKAALGLPFLNLHHDGWTTANERVGATGTLASFIDALWTFHEVALLLTIGHTSHASADFTISDTTVSARKVSKLFEDSQPTDCMMHTLNLCLQYAMGMRVNKETVEVFDPKTNSRKREQRYVTVGGVFEEARDLVKRVHALNNYFRTEQRCKRLEAVQSFYCLPKLAPTLDCDTRVAFTVKLFQRSILNYSAFRGYFQNPEKGDDATVFTKLTMDDWRLMAEMEAIVGSIADLARIEVQRHDLVSSELIVLLKFAADRLYSNVFQVYNLDAPRTTTTTVASFPRSPNFDLVPSVDDDKVICGAPIAVTKPTTTSKTIQHAQADKVVDEWLEYTVDWVSVACRYSADENKSKDDFTPLMLVRRNGVVCWRVEAVCEHVDILRWFRESASGRFRAIAALARVWLGRAPSNASQERVFSTGGFVIKRLRTRTDNLHAEMQVLLKHNKKEIRRMELESNSA
;
A
#
# COMPACT_ATOMS: atom_id res chain seq x y z
N MET A 1 -7.46 -5.35 28.73
CA MET A 1 -7.83 -3.91 28.85
C MET A 1 -7.46 -3.30 30.20
N LEU A 2 -7.78 -3.96 31.33
CA LEU A 2 -7.39 -3.51 32.69
C LEU A 2 -5.86 -3.53 32.93
N GLU A 3 -5.14 -4.48 32.35
CA GLU A 3 -3.68 -4.61 32.52
C GLU A 3 -2.86 -3.43 31.96
N PHE A 4 -3.25 -2.85 30.83
CA PHE A 4 -2.53 -1.71 30.24
C PHE A 4 -2.73 -0.41 31.02
N LYS A 5 -3.98 -0.19 31.47
CA LYS A 5 -4.34 0.93 32.34
C LYS A 5 -3.67 0.81 33.71
N ALA A 6 -3.48 -0.42 34.19
CA ALA A 6 -2.79 -0.71 35.45
C ALA A 6 -1.25 -0.69 35.36
N ALA A 7 -0.66 -1.03 34.20
CA ALA A 7 0.79 -1.15 34.07
C ALA A 7 1.49 0.15 33.65
N LEU A 8 0.89 0.98 32.78
CA LEU A 8 1.61 2.10 32.15
C LEU A 8 0.78 3.37 31.88
N GLY A 9 -0.55 3.33 32.06
CA GLY A 9 -1.40 4.51 31.81
C GLY A 9 -1.49 4.95 30.34
N LEU A 10 -0.98 4.13 29.40
CA LEU A 10 -0.90 4.45 27.98
C LEU A 10 -2.18 4.04 27.22
N PRO A 11 -2.71 4.89 26.32
CA PRO A 11 -3.71 4.49 25.33
C PRO A 11 -3.18 3.36 24.45
N PHE A 12 -3.90 2.24 24.37
CA PHE A 12 -3.48 1.05 23.59
C PHE A 12 -4.04 1.03 22.16
N LEU A 13 -4.79 2.07 21.78
CA LEU A 13 -5.60 2.12 20.58
C LEU A 13 -4.91 2.97 19.50
N ASN A 14 -4.72 2.41 18.32
CA ASN A 14 -4.30 3.17 17.15
C ASN A 14 -5.54 3.65 16.40
N LEU A 15 -5.63 4.94 16.10
CA LEU A 15 -6.74 5.50 15.32
C LEU A 15 -6.31 5.79 13.89
N HIS A 16 -7.19 5.45 12.96
CA HIS A 16 -7.09 5.74 11.54
C HIS A 16 -8.21 6.68 11.22
N HIS A 17 -7.89 7.85 10.66
CA HIS A 17 -8.91 8.77 10.20
C HIS A 17 -8.69 9.08 8.73
N ASP A 18 -9.78 9.17 8.00
CA ASP A 18 -9.74 9.58 6.62
C ASP A 18 -10.94 10.47 6.28
N GLY A 19 -10.73 11.35 5.30
CA GLY A 19 -11.71 12.34 4.86
C GLY A 19 -12.23 12.00 3.48
N TRP A 20 -13.55 11.94 3.34
CA TRP A 20 -14.21 11.74 2.05
C TRP A 20 -15.15 12.90 1.76
N THR A 21 -15.28 13.27 0.49
CA THR A 21 -16.32 14.19 0.03
C THR A 21 -17.29 13.43 -0.85
N THR A 22 -18.58 13.59 -0.61
CA THR A 22 -19.64 12.98 -1.44
C THR A 22 -19.43 13.29 -2.91
N ALA A 23 -19.88 12.40 -3.81
CA ALA A 23 -19.67 12.52 -5.26
C ALA A 23 -20.24 13.80 -5.92
N ASN A 24 -20.96 14.62 -5.16
CA ASN A 24 -21.48 15.93 -5.56
C ASN A 24 -20.73 17.11 -4.90
N GLU A 25 -19.62 16.85 -4.21
CA GLU A 25 -18.72 17.80 -3.53
C GLU A 25 -19.36 18.67 -2.43
N ARG A 26 -20.60 18.37 -2.01
CA ARG A 26 -21.35 19.22 -1.08
C ARG A 26 -21.21 18.84 0.39
N VAL A 27 -20.78 17.62 0.69
CA VAL A 27 -20.78 17.09 2.05
C VAL A 27 -19.45 16.36 2.29
N GLY A 28 -18.69 16.85 3.27
CA GLY A 28 -17.52 16.14 3.80
C GLY A 28 -17.95 15.16 4.88
N ALA A 29 -17.44 13.93 4.82
CA ALA A 29 -17.50 12.99 5.91
C ALA A 29 -16.08 12.70 6.40
N THR A 30 -15.94 12.54 7.71
CA THR A 30 -14.74 11.97 8.31
C THR A 30 -15.15 10.63 8.89
N GLY A 31 -14.33 9.62 8.69
CA GLY A 31 -14.54 8.39 9.44
C GLY A 31 -13.26 7.89 10.07
N THR A 32 -13.50 7.13 11.14
CA THR A 32 -12.48 6.68 12.06
C THR A 32 -12.58 5.18 12.22
N LEU A 33 -11.43 4.52 12.19
CA LEU A 33 -11.26 3.11 12.50
C LEU A 33 -10.21 2.99 13.59
N ALA A 34 -10.45 2.07 14.54
CA ALA A 34 -9.45 1.67 15.51
C ALA A 34 -8.78 0.40 15.06
N SER A 35 -7.46 0.33 15.22
CA SER A 35 -6.70 -0.91 15.15
C SER A 35 -5.95 -1.16 16.45
N PHE A 36 -5.88 -2.42 16.87
CA PHE A 36 -5.17 -2.84 18.06
C PHE A 36 -4.90 -4.35 18.05
N ILE A 37 -3.97 -4.78 18.91
CA ILE A 37 -3.75 -6.19 19.22
C ILE A 37 -4.30 -6.46 20.63
N ASP A 38 -5.14 -7.49 20.76
CA ASP A 38 -5.82 -7.81 22.02
C ASP A 38 -4.92 -8.54 23.05
N ALA A 39 -5.53 -9.10 24.08
CA ALA A 39 -4.82 -9.90 25.09
C ALA A 39 -4.40 -11.28 24.57
N LEU A 40 -5.10 -11.81 23.56
CA LEU A 40 -4.81 -13.10 22.92
C LEU A 40 -3.78 -12.99 21.79
N TRP A 41 -3.25 -11.79 21.57
CA TRP A 41 -2.33 -11.44 20.48
C TRP A 41 -2.95 -11.57 19.09
N THR A 42 -4.25 -11.27 18.99
CA THR A 42 -4.98 -11.20 17.74
C THR A 42 -5.09 -9.74 17.29
N PHE A 43 -4.85 -9.48 16.01
CA PHE A 43 -5.02 -8.17 15.41
C PHE A 43 -6.49 -7.90 15.12
N HIS A 44 -6.96 -6.69 15.44
CA HIS A 44 -8.33 -6.26 15.25
C HIS A 44 -8.41 -4.90 14.57
N GLU A 45 -9.43 -4.77 13.73
CA GLU A 45 -9.89 -3.49 13.20
C GLU A 45 -11.37 -3.32 13.50
N VAL A 46 -11.72 -2.17 14.08
CA VAL A 46 -13.10 -1.83 14.41
C VAL A 46 -13.41 -0.47 13.82
N ALA A 47 -14.38 -0.41 12.91
CA ALA A 47 -14.92 0.86 12.43
C ALA A 47 -15.64 1.57 13.60
N LEU A 48 -15.25 2.81 13.89
CA LEU A 48 -15.74 3.54 15.08
C LEU A 48 -16.77 4.61 14.74
N LEU A 49 -16.54 5.42 13.70
CA LEU A 49 -17.35 6.60 13.44
C LEU A 49 -17.40 6.95 11.96
N LEU A 50 -18.56 7.39 11.48
CA LEU A 50 -18.73 8.03 10.17
C LEU A 50 -19.48 9.35 10.37
N THR A 51 -18.78 10.41 10.78
CA THR A 51 -19.43 11.72 10.97
C THR A 51 -19.55 12.45 9.65
N ILE A 52 -20.79 12.81 9.31
CA ILE A 52 -21.12 13.72 8.23
C ILE A 52 -21.07 15.16 8.80
N GLY A 53 -19.96 15.86 8.59
CA GLY A 53 -19.70 17.20 9.14
C GLY A 53 -18.51 17.28 10.12
N HIS A 54 -17.96 18.49 10.28
CA HIS A 54 -16.78 18.75 11.09
C HIS A 54 -17.15 18.92 12.56
N THR A 55 -16.96 17.89 13.39
CA THR A 55 -16.42 17.97 14.76
C THR A 55 -16.56 16.64 15.50
N SER A 56 -15.46 16.10 16.01
CA SER A 56 -15.43 15.45 17.32
C SER A 56 -13.98 15.31 17.81
N HIS A 57 -13.81 15.44 19.13
CA HIS A 57 -12.57 15.23 19.86
C HIS A 57 -12.53 13.80 20.39
N ALA A 58 -11.41 13.10 20.21
CA ALA A 58 -11.09 11.82 20.87
C ALA A 58 -9.59 11.77 21.17
N SER A 59 -9.14 10.89 22.07
CA SER A 59 -7.72 10.70 22.42
C SER A 59 -7.13 9.45 21.73
N ALA A 60 -5.91 9.56 21.20
CA ALA A 60 -5.18 8.47 20.55
C ALA A 60 -3.66 8.70 20.59
N ASP A 61 -2.87 7.63 20.73
CA ASP A 61 -1.40 7.72 20.70
C ASP A 61 -0.86 7.86 19.26
N PHE A 62 -1.55 7.25 18.29
CA PHE A 62 -1.19 7.29 16.88
C PHE A 62 -2.40 7.62 16.01
N THR A 63 -2.19 8.50 15.05
CA THR A 63 -3.20 8.86 14.05
C THR A 63 -2.64 8.65 12.65
N ILE A 64 -3.34 7.85 11.82
CA ILE A 64 -2.93 7.67 10.42
C ILE A 64 -3.87 8.42 9.50
N SER A 65 -3.30 9.32 8.71
CA SER A 65 -4.03 10.18 7.79
C SER A 65 -3.59 9.97 6.34
N ASP A 66 -4.46 10.29 5.39
CA ASP A 66 -4.03 10.53 4.02
C ASP A 66 -2.96 11.65 3.98
N THR A 67 -2.13 11.62 2.95
CA THR A 67 -1.07 12.60 2.64
C THR A 67 -1.61 13.99 2.28
N THR A 68 -2.93 14.15 2.13
CA THR A 68 -3.56 15.42 1.77
C THR A 68 -3.55 16.42 2.93
N VAL A 69 -3.46 17.71 2.59
CA VAL A 69 -3.47 18.82 3.56
C VAL A 69 -4.76 18.82 4.39
N SER A 70 -5.89 18.41 3.82
CA SER A 70 -7.18 18.26 4.51
C SER A 70 -7.13 17.17 5.58
N ALA A 71 -6.54 16.02 5.29
CA ALA A 71 -6.41 14.93 6.26
C ALA A 71 -5.45 15.30 7.41
N ARG A 72 -4.39 16.07 7.12
CA ARG A 72 -3.47 16.61 8.15
C ARG A 72 -4.12 17.66 9.07
N LYS A 73 -5.15 18.39 8.61
CA LYS A 73 -5.91 19.30 9.49
C LYS A 73 -6.68 18.53 10.57
N VAL A 74 -7.15 17.32 10.27
CA VAL A 74 -7.83 16.46 11.24
C VAL A 74 -6.84 15.92 12.28
N SER A 75 -5.60 15.59 11.87
CA SER A 75 -4.56 15.14 12.82
C SER A 75 -4.21 16.22 13.85
N LYS A 76 -4.33 17.50 13.51
CA LYS A 76 -4.13 18.63 14.46
C LYS A 76 -5.19 18.69 15.57
N LEU A 77 -6.32 17.99 15.43
CA LEU A 77 -7.32 17.87 16.49
C LEU A 77 -6.88 16.89 17.60
N PHE A 78 -5.78 16.15 17.38
CA PHE A 78 -5.18 15.18 18.28
C PHE A 78 -3.77 15.63 18.67
N GLU A 79 -3.68 16.69 19.50
CA GLU A 79 -2.42 17.39 19.84
C GLU A 79 -1.34 16.47 20.45
N ASP A 80 -1.74 15.40 21.15
CA ASP A 80 -0.85 14.43 21.79
C ASP A 80 -0.51 13.19 20.93
N SER A 81 -1.13 13.04 19.74
CA SER A 81 -0.92 11.87 18.88
C SER A 81 0.29 12.03 17.98
N GLN A 82 0.98 10.92 17.64
CA GLN A 82 1.99 10.90 16.59
C GLN A 82 1.32 10.65 15.22
N PRO A 83 1.24 11.66 14.33
CA PRO A 83 0.66 11.48 13.01
C PRO A 83 1.61 10.66 12.13
N THR A 84 1.07 9.65 11.45
CA THR A 84 1.80 8.84 10.46
C THR A 84 1.08 8.92 9.12
N ASP A 85 1.83 9.05 8.02
CA ASP A 85 1.23 9.07 6.68
C ASP A 85 0.77 7.66 6.28
N CYS A 86 -0.40 7.55 5.65
CA CYS A 86 -0.89 6.29 5.09
C CYS A 86 0.06 5.77 4.00
N MET A 87 0.56 4.53 4.15
CA MET A 87 1.55 3.98 3.22
C MET A 87 0.98 3.75 1.82
N MET A 88 -0.29 3.36 1.72
CA MET A 88 -0.97 3.22 0.43
C MET A 88 -0.92 4.55 -0.36
N HIS A 89 -1.22 5.66 0.31
CA HIS A 89 -1.19 7.00 -0.28
C HIS A 89 0.23 7.48 -0.57
N THR A 90 1.18 7.16 0.31
CA THR A 90 2.60 7.47 0.10
C THR A 90 3.14 6.77 -1.13
N LEU A 91 2.87 5.46 -1.29
CA LEU A 91 3.27 4.70 -2.48
C LEU A 91 2.55 5.21 -3.74
N ASN A 92 1.27 5.55 -3.65
CA ASN A 92 0.54 6.18 -4.76
C ASN A 92 1.15 7.53 -5.17
N LEU A 93 1.63 8.30 -4.19
CA LEU A 93 2.33 9.56 -4.43
C LEU A 93 3.68 9.32 -5.11
N CYS A 94 4.45 8.31 -4.67
CA CYS A 94 5.67 7.88 -5.34
C CYS A 94 5.42 7.51 -6.80
N LEU A 95 4.37 6.74 -7.08
CA LEU A 95 3.96 6.39 -8.45
C LEU A 95 3.67 7.64 -9.29
N GLN A 96 2.96 8.63 -8.74
CA GLN A 96 2.62 9.86 -9.45
C GLN A 96 3.86 10.71 -9.76
N TYR A 97 4.84 10.77 -8.86
CA TYR A 97 6.13 11.41 -9.15
C TYR A 97 6.93 10.63 -10.19
N ALA A 98 7.03 9.30 -10.04
CA ALA A 98 7.78 8.43 -10.94
C ALA A 98 7.29 8.50 -12.39
N MET A 99 5.98 8.67 -12.60
CA MET A 99 5.37 8.80 -13.93
C MET A 99 5.23 10.25 -14.43
N GLY A 100 5.85 11.23 -13.74
CA GLY A 100 5.79 12.64 -14.13
C GLY A 100 4.43 13.31 -13.97
N MET A 101 3.47 12.65 -13.31
CA MET A 101 2.12 13.18 -13.06
C MET A 101 2.11 14.22 -11.94
N ARG A 102 3.09 14.15 -11.03
CA ARG A 102 3.36 15.18 -10.04
C ARG A 102 4.80 15.67 -10.16
N VAL A 103 4.99 16.91 -9.75
CA VAL A 103 6.29 17.59 -9.76
C VAL A 103 6.43 18.37 -8.46
N ASN A 104 7.59 18.22 -7.82
CA ASN A 104 7.91 19.00 -6.63
C ASN A 104 8.46 20.37 -7.06
N LYS A 105 7.88 21.44 -6.51
CA LYS A 105 8.21 22.82 -6.83
C LYS A 105 8.46 23.59 -5.54
N GLU A 106 9.52 24.38 -5.52
CA GLU A 106 9.76 25.38 -4.49
C GLU A 106 9.50 26.78 -5.05
N THR A 107 9.03 27.69 -4.19
CA THR A 107 8.89 29.10 -4.56
C THR A 107 10.16 29.84 -4.14
N VAL A 108 10.89 30.38 -5.09
CA VAL A 108 12.08 31.20 -4.87
C VAL A 108 11.79 32.66 -5.18
N GLU A 109 12.35 33.57 -4.39
CA GLU A 109 12.32 35.01 -4.70
C GLU A 109 13.54 35.34 -5.57
N VAL A 110 13.28 35.68 -6.84
CA VAL A 110 14.30 36.07 -7.80
C VAL A 110 14.25 37.58 -7.97
N PHE A 111 15.42 38.22 -7.93
CA PHE A 111 15.54 39.65 -8.14
C PHE A 111 15.64 39.93 -9.63
N ASP A 112 14.78 40.82 -10.15
CA ASP A 112 14.93 41.32 -11.52
C ASP A 112 15.92 42.50 -11.51
N PRO A 113 17.12 42.33 -12.08
CA PRO A 113 18.14 43.37 -12.08
C PRO A 113 17.76 44.60 -12.92
N LYS A 114 16.75 44.50 -13.82
CA LYS A 114 16.29 45.62 -14.66
C LYS A 114 15.23 46.48 -13.99
N THR A 115 14.38 45.87 -13.18
CA THR A 115 13.23 46.57 -12.54
C THR A 115 13.40 46.76 -11.04
N ASN A 116 14.49 46.23 -10.46
CA ASN A 116 14.78 46.26 -9.02
C ASN A 116 13.63 45.66 -8.18
N SER A 117 12.86 44.76 -8.78
CA SER A 117 11.65 44.18 -8.20
C SER A 117 11.86 42.71 -7.84
N ARG A 118 11.18 42.26 -6.79
CA ARG A 118 11.19 40.86 -6.37
C ARG A 118 10.10 40.10 -7.11
N LYS A 119 10.48 39.05 -7.83
CA LYS A 119 9.55 38.15 -8.50
C LYS A 119 9.57 36.78 -7.81
N ARG A 120 8.38 36.25 -7.51
CA ARG A 120 8.24 34.86 -7.07
C ARG A 120 8.28 33.95 -8.29
N GLU A 121 9.21 33.01 -8.30
CA GLU A 121 9.37 32.03 -9.36
C GLU A 121 9.23 30.61 -8.79
N GLN A 122 8.67 29.70 -9.59
CA GLN A 122 8.52 28.29 -9.22
C GLN A 122 9.69 27.51 -9.81
N ARG A 123 10.53 26.94 -8.95
CA ARG A 123 11.67 26.12 -9.35
C ARG A 123 11.35 24.64 -9.11
N TYR A 124 11.64 23.81 -10.11
CA TYR A 124 11.50 22.36 -9.98
C TYR A 124 12.63 21.80 -9.10
N VAL A 125 12.25 21.02 -8.09
CA VAL A 125 13.18 20.38 -7.13
C VAL A 125 12.96 18.88 -7.03
N THR A 126 12.40 18.29 -8.10
CA THR A 126 12.20 16.84 -8.17
C THR A 126 13.54 16.15 -8.40
N VAL A 127 13.90 15.22 -7.52
CA VAL A 127 15.11 14.40 -7.68
C VAL A 127 14.97 13.58 -8.98
N GLY A 128 15.97 13.63 -9.85
CA GLY A 128 15.91 13.03 -11.19
C GLY A 128 15.31 13.91 -12.28
N GLY A 129 14.81 15.11 -11.95
CA GLY A 129 14.28 16.07 -12.92
C GLY A 129 12.80 15.84 -13.27
N VAL A 130 12.30 16.64 -14.21
CA VAL A 130 10.92 16.55 -14.69
C VAL A 130 10.82 15.50 -15.79
N PHE A 131 9.89 14.55 -15.66
CA PHE A 131 9.66 13.51 -16.68
C PHE A 131 8.47 13.88 -17.58
N GLU A 132 8.67 14.85 -18.47
CA GLU A 132 7.60 15.42 -19.31
C GLU A 132 7.05 14.42 -20.35
N GLU A 133 7.94 13.60 -20.91
CA GLU A 133 7.59 12.57 -21.89
C GLU A 133 6.57 11.57 -21.30
N ALA A 134 6.85 11.02 -20.12
CA ALA A 134 5.93 10.15 -19.39
C ALA A 134 4.60 10.84 -19.08
N ARG A 135 4.63 12.09 -18.61
CA ARG A 135 3.42 12.87 -18.32
C ARG A 135 2.53 13.00 -19.55
N ASP A 136 3.13 13.29 -20.71
CA ASP A 136 2.39 13.51 -21.94
C ASP A 136 1.91 12.19 -22.56
N LEU A 137 2.67 11.10 -22.42
CA LEU A 137 2.23 9.74 -22.70
C LEU A 137 0.97 9.40 -21.88
N VAL A 138 0.99 9.61 -20.56
CA VAL A 138 -0.16 9.36 -19.68
C VAL A 138 -1.42 10.10 -20.18
N LYS A 139 -1.30 11.37 -20.58
CA LYS A 139 -2.43 12.14 -21.14
C LYS A 139 -2.98 11.49 -22.42
N ARG A 140 -2.11 11.06 -23.34
CA ARG A 140 -2.51 10.39 -24.59
C ARG A 140 -3.21 9.06 -24.32
N VAL A 141 -2.70 8.25 -23.38
CA VAL A 141 -3.32 6.99 -22.97
C VAL A 141 -4.69 7.22 -22.34
N HIS A 142 -4.83 8.25 -21.49
CA HIS A 142 -6.12 8.65 -20.95
C HIS A 142 -7.11 9.06 -22.05
N ALA A 143 -6.66 9.84 -23.04
CA ALA A 143 -7.51 10.25 -24.17
C ALA A 143 -8.01 9.03 -24.96
N LEU A 144 -7.13 8.08 -25.28
CA LEU A 144 -7.50 6.83 -25.96
C LEU A 144 -8.53 6.02 -25.17
N ASN A 145 -8.33 5.82 -23.87
CA ASN A 145 -9.25 5.02 -23.07
C ASN A 145 -10.60 5.73 -22.86
N ASN A 146 -10.58 7.04 -22.63
CA ASN A 146 -11.80 7.85 -22.50
C ASN A 146 -12.61 7.90 -23.80
N TYR A 147 -11.98 7.74 -24.96
CA TYR A 147 -12.66 7.67 -26.24
C TYR A 147 -13.75 6.58 -26.25
N PHE A 148 -13.48 5.43 -25.62
CA PHE A 148 -14.38 4.28 -25.53
C PHE A 148 -15.38 4.34 -24.35
N ARG A 149 -15.50 5.49 -23.68
CA ARG A 149 -16.42 5.64 -22.54
C ARG A 149 -17.91 5.58 -22.92
N THR A 150 -18.25 5.80 -24.20
CA THR A 150 -19.65 5.69 -24.64
C THR A 150 -20.04 4.24 -24.84
N GLU A 151 -21.27 3.89 -24.48
CA GLU A 151 -21.78 2.51 -24.59
C GLU A 151 -21.68 1.98 -26.04
N GLN A 152 -21.96 2.84 -27.03
CA GLN A 152 -21.83 2.50 -28.44
C GLN A 152 -20.40 2.10 -28.82
N ARG A 153 -19.40 2.92 -28.45
CA ARG A 153 -17.99 2.63 -28.78
C ARG A 153 -17.47 1.41 -28.00
N CYS A 154 -17.89 1.26 -26.74
CA CYS A 154 -17.55 0.08 -25.94
C CYS A 154 -18.07 -1.21 -26.58
N LYS A 155 -19.34 -1.24 -26.99
CA LYS A 155 -19.94 -2.40 -27.68
C LYS A 155 -19.27 -2.71 -29.01
N ARG A 156 -18.91 -1.69 -29.80
CA ARG A 156 -18.15 -1.90 -31.05
C ARG A 156 -16.76 -2.47 -30.79
N LEU A 157 -16.06 -1.99 -29.75
CA LEU A 157 -14.78 -2.56 -29.35
C LEU A 157 -14.92 -4.02 -28.88
N GLU A 158 -15.97 -4.35 -28.12
CA GLU A 158 -16.27 -5.73 -27.72
C GLU A 158 -16.59 -6.63 -28.93
N ALA A 159 -17.23 -6.10 -29.97
CA ALA A 159 -17.46 -6.82 -31.22
C ALA A 159 -16.13 -7.12 -31.94
N VAL A 160 -15.21 -6.15 -32.00
CA VAL A 160 -13.85 -6.35 -32.52
C VAL A 160 -13.10 -7.39 -31.69
N GLN A 161 -13.16 -7.32 -30.36
CA GLN A 161 -12.56 -8.31 -29.48
C GLN A 161 -13.11 -9.72 -29.75
N SER A 162 -14.43 -9.84 -29.91
CA SER A 162 -15.10 -11.12 -30.21
C SER A 162 -14.68 -11.66 -31.57
N PHE A 163 -14.63 -10.81 -32.60
CA PHE A 163 -14.26 -11.18 -33.96
C PHE A 163 -12.85 -11.76 -34.04
N TYR A 164 -11.88 -11.16 -33.34
CA TYR A 164 -10.49 -11.61 -33.30
C TYR A 164 -10.19 -12.62 -32.18
N CYS A 165 -11.20 -13.13 -31.46
CA CYS A 165 -11.02 -14.03 -30.32
C CYS A 165 -10.08 -13.47 -29.22
N LEU A 166 -10.10 -12.15 -29.03
CA LEU A 166 -9.33 -11.41 -28.03
C LEU A 166 -10.06 -11.41 -26.67
N PRO A 167 -9.36 -11.13 -25.55
CA PRO A 167 -10.00 -11.00 -24.25
C PRO A 167 -10.99 -9.82 -24.25
N LYS A 168 -12.19 -10.06 -23.71
CA LYS A 168 -13.22 -9.02 -23.54
C LYS A 168 -12.86 -8.14 -22.34
N LEU A 169 -12.24 -7.00 -22.62
CA LEU A 169 -11.72 -6.11 -21.58
C LEU A 169 -12.12 -4.66 -21.86
N ALA A 170 -12.88 -4.07 -20.94
CA ALA A 170 -13.25 -2.66 -21.01
C ALA A 170 -12.00 -1.75 -20.86
N PRO A 171 -11.81 -0.73 -21.73
CA PRO A 171 -10.68 0.20 -21.65
C PRO A 171 -10.67 1.02 -20.35
N THR A 172 -11.83 1.52 -19.94
CA THR A 172 -11.97 2.33 -18.73
C THR A 172 -12.01 1.45 -17.48
N LEU A 173 -11.31 1.89 -16.43
CA LEU A 173 -11.40 1.32 -15.09
C LEU A 173 -12.59 1.90 -14.33
N ASP A 174 -13.08 1.16 -13.34
CA ASP A 174 -14.14 1.64 -12.45
C ASP A 174 -13.66 2.85 -11.62
N CYS A 175 -14.58 3.76 -11.28
CA CYS A 175 -14.30 5.01 -10.58
C CYS A 175 -13.74 4.84 -9.16
N ASP A 176 -13.85 3.63 -8.59
CA ASP A 176 -13.33 3.29 -7.26
C ASP A 176 -11.82 2.99 -7.25
N THR A 177 -11.16 2.92 -8.41
CA THR A 177 -9.71 2.67 -8.50
C THR A 177 -8.91 3.96 -8.29
N ARG A 178 -8.74 4.43 -7.05
CA ARG A 178 -7.98 5.67 -6.76
C ARG A 178 -6.47 5.49 -6.70
N VAL A 179 -6.01 4.36 -6.17
CA VAL A 179 -4.57 4.08 -6.00
C VAL A 179 -3.99 3.28 -7.15
N ALA A 180 -2.83 3.70 -7.63
CA ALA A 180 -2.11 3.13 -8.77
C ALA A 180 -2.97 2.99 -10.04
N PHE A 181 -3.94 3.89 -10.22
CA PHE A 181 -4.87 3.91 -11.36
C PHE A 181 -4.13 3.86 -12.70
N THR A 182 -3.13 4.71 -12.88
CA THR A 182 -2.39 4.84 -14.14
C THR A 182 -1.69 3.54 -14.54
N VAL A 183 -1.16 2.79 -13.57
CA VAL A 183 -0.52 1.49 -13.83
C VAL A 183 -1.55 0.47 -14.30
N LYS A 184 -2.74 0.44 -13.68
CA LYS A 184 -3.85 -0.40 -14.17
C LYS A 184 -4.33 0.02 -15.56
N LEU A 185 -4.33 1.33 -15.84
CA LEU A 185 -4.70 1.87 -17.15
C LEU A 185 -3.70 1.40 -18.21
N PHE A 186 -2.40 1.43 -17.91
CA PHE A 186 -1.35 0.90 -18.77
C PHE A 186 -1.56 -0.59 -19.04
N GLN A 187 -1.69 -1.40 -17.98
CA GLN A 187 -1.96 -2.84 -18.09
C GLN A 187 -3.15 -3.14 -19.01
N ARG A 188 -4.28 -2.45 -18.83
CA ARG A 188 -5.47 -2.64 -19.68
C ARG A 188 -5.25 -2.17 -21.12
N SER A 189 -4.56 -1.04 -21.30
CA SER A 189 -4.29 -0.49 -22.63
C SER A 189 -3.39 -1.41 -23.45
N ILE A 190 -2.34 -1.95 -22.82
CA ILE A 190 -1.40 -2.91 -23.42
C ILE A 190 -2.12 -4.20 -23.83
N LEU A 191 -2.99 -4.73 -22.98
CA LEU A 191 -3.80 -5.90 -23.32
C LEU A 191 -4.76 -5.61 -24.49
N ASN A 192 -5.38 -4.42 -24.49
CA ASN A 192 -6.29 -3.99 -25.55
C ASN A 192 -5.61 -3.51 -26.84
N TYR A 193 -4.28 -3.46 -26.91
CA TYR A 193 -3.54 -2.96 -28.06
C TYR A 193 -4.01 -3.56 -29.40
N SER A 194 -4.13 -4.90 -29.48
CA SER A 194 -4.61 -5.59 -30.69
C SER A 194 -6.06 -5.23 -31.03
N ALA A 195 -6.92 -5.07 -30.01
CA ALA A 195 -8.31 -4.67 -30.21
C ALA A 195 -8.42 -3.22 -30.70
N PHE A 196 -7.60 -2.30 -30.16
CA PHE A 196 -7.54 -0.92 -30.65
C PHE A 196 -7.06 -0.85 -32.09
N ARG A 197 -6.01 -1.62 -32.45
CA ARG A 197 -5.56 -1.72 -33.84
C ARG A 197 -6.68 -2.20 -34.76
N GLY A 198 -7.37 -3.29 -34.40
CA GLY A 198 -8.47 -3.83 -35.18
C GLY A 198 -9.64 -2.85 -35.32
N TYR A 199 -9.96 -2.12 -34.25
CA TYR A 199 -11.02 -1.10 -34.24
C TYR A 199 -10.73 0.04 -35.22
N PHE A 200 -9.52 0.62 -35.15
CA PHE A 200 -9.16 1.78 -35.97
C PHE A 200 -8.68 1.45 -37.39
N GLN A 201 -8.56 0.16 -37.73
CA GLN A 201 -8.35 -0.27 -39.12
C GLN A 201 -9.58 0.00 -40.00
N ASN A 202 -10.79 -0.03 -39.43
CA ASN A 202 -12.04 0.22 -40.15
C ASN A 202 -12.93 1.19 -39.33
N PRO A 203 -12.57 2.48 -39.23
CA PRO A 203 -13.31 3.44 -38.41
C PRO A 203 -14.69 3.73 -39.01
N GLU A 204 -15.71 3.84 -38.16
CA GLU A 204 -17.04 4.27 -38.58
C GLU A 204 -17.11 5.80 -38.76
N LYS A 205 -18.15 6.30 -39.43
CA LYS A 205 -18.38 7.74 -39.59
C LYS A 205 -18.53 8.40 -38.21
N GLY A 206 -17.68 9.40 -37.95
CA GLY A 206 -17.63 10.10 -36.67
C GLY A 206 -16.64 9.50 -35.67
N ASP A 207 -15.89 8.46 -36.06
CA ASP A 207 -14.75 8.01 -35.27
C ASP A 207 -13.52 8.91 -35.47
N ASP A 208 -12.85 9.22 -34.37
CA ASP A 208 -11.61 10.00 -34.37
C ASP A 208 -10.41 9.07 -34.20
N ALA A 209 -9.83 8.61 -35.31
CA ALA A 209 -8.64 7.76 -35.29
C ALA A 209 -7.37 8.49 -34.75
N THR A 210 -7.41 9.81 -34.58
CA THR A 210 -6.26 10.57 -34.04
C THR A 210 -5.96 10.22 -32.60
N VAL A 211 -6.95 9.76 -31.82
CA VAL A 211 -6.73 9.33 -30.42
C VAL A 211 -5.83 8.10 -30.30
N PHE A 212 -5.79 7.26 -31.33
CA PHE A 212 -4.92 6.09 -31.41
C PHE A 212 -3.61 6.39 -32.13
N THR A 213 -3.66 7.08 -33.27
CA THR A 213 -2.46 7.37 -34.09
C THR A 213 -1.51 8.38 -33.45
N LYS A 214 -1.96 9.16 -32.46
CA LYS A 214 -1.08 9.99 -31.61
C LYS A 214 -0.17 9.17 -30.68
N LEU A 215 -0.45 7.89 -30.48
CA LEU A 215 0.43 6.97 -29.76
C LEU A 215 1.29 6.23 -30.79
N THR A 216 2.54 6.65 -30.90
CA THR A 216 3.57 5.99 -31.72
C THR A 216 3.92 4.61 -31.16
N MET A 217 4.63 3.78 -31.93
CA MET A 217 5.09 2.49 -31.39
C MET A 217 6.03 2.67 -30.19
N ASP A 218 6.84 3.72 -30.18
CA ASP A 218 7.73 4.05 -29.06
C ASP A 218 6.93 4.46 -27.83
N ASP A 219 5.80 5.15 -27.98
CA ASP A 219 4.87 5.41 -26.88
C ASP A 219 4.32 4.13 -26.24
N TRP A 220 3.98 3.12 -27.07
CA TRP A 220 3.49 1.83 -26.57
C TRP A 220 4.59 1.04 -25.84
N ARG A 221 5.83 1.10 -26.33
CA ARG A 221 7.00 0.49 -25.68
C ARG A 221 7.32 1.18 -24.36
N LEU A 222 7.39 2.51 -24.36
CA LEU A 222 7.59 3.31 -23.15
C LEU A 222 6.51 3.03 -22.10
N MET A 223 5.25 2.87 -22.51
CA MET A 223 4.16 2.48 -21.61
C MET A 223 4.41 1.12 -20.95
N ALA A 224 4.88 0.14 -21.71
CA ALA A 224 5.17 -1.21 -21.20
C ALA A 224 6.39 -1.22 -20.27
N GLU A 225 7.44 -0.45 -20.60
CA GLU A 225 8.64 -0.30 -19.76
C GLU A 225 8.31 0.41 -18.44
N MET A 226 7.57 1.52 -18.51
CA MET A 226 7.09 2.22 -17.32
C MET A 226 6.29 1.28 -16.43
N GLU A 227 5.34 0.53 -17.00
CA GLU A 227 4.54 -0.46 -16.26
C GLU A 227 5.41 -1.52 -15.58
N ALA A 228 6.44 -2.03 -16.26
CA ALA A 228 7.33 -3.05 -15.72
C ALA A 228 8.13 -2.54 -14.52
N ILE A 229 8.55 -1.27 -14.54
CA ILE A 229 9.31 -0.64 -13.45
C ILE A 229 8.41 -0.36 -12.24
N VAL A 230 7.25 0.25 -12.47
CA VAL A 230 6.38 0.70 -11.36
C VAL A 230 5.34 -0.33 -10.93
N GLY A 231 5.21 -1.44 -11.64
CA GLY A 231 4.22 -2.49 -11.40
C GLY A 231 4.29 -3.10 -10.01
N SER A 232 5.49 -3.41 -9.51
CA SER A 232 5.64 -3.97 -8.16
C SER A 232 5.28 -2.97 -7.05
N ILE A 233 5.53 -1.67 -7.27
CA ILE A 233 5.09 -0.62 -6.33
C ILE A 233 3.55 -0.51 -6.34
N ALA A 234 2.95 -0.60 -7.52
CA ALA A 234 1.50 -0.57 -7.67
C ALA A 234 0.83 -1.75 -6.97
N ASP A 235 1.39 -2.96 -7.09
CA ASP A 235 0.88 -4.15 -6.40
C ASP A 235 1.12 -4.06 -4.89
N LEU A 236 2.28 -3.57 -4.44
CA LEU A 236 2.54 -3.28 -3.02
C LEU A 236 1.48 -2.32 -2.44
N ALA A 237 1.18 -1.23 -3.15
CA ALA A 237 0.21 -0.24 -2.71
C ALA A 237 -1.24 -0.78 -2.71
N ARG A 238 -1.57 -1.72 -3.60
CA ARG A 238 -2.95 -2.18 -3.81
C ARG A 238 -3.31 -3.49 -3.12
N ILE A 239 -2.32 -4.34 -2.91
CA ILE A 239 -2.51 -5.71 -2.44
C ILE A 239 -1.90 -5.81 -1.05
N GLU A 240 -0.57 -5.74 -0.96
CA GLU A 240 0.16 -6.06 0.25
C GLU A 240 -0.13 -5.08 1.39
N VAL A 241 0.02 -3.76 1.15
CA VAL A 241 -0.21 -2.72 2.18
C VAL A 241 -1.67 -2.63 2.61
N GLN A 242 -2.60 -3.25 1.88
CA GLN A 242 -4.02 -3.24 2.20
C GLN A 242 -4.52 -4.51 2.90
N ARG A 243 -3.61 -5.48 3.14
CA ARG A 243 -3.91 -6.70 3.89
C ARG A 243 -4.35 -6.34 5.32
N HIS A 244 -5.44 -6.97 5.74
CA HIS A 244 -6.07 -6.71 7.05
C HIS A 244 -5.25 -7.19 8.26
N ASP A 245 -4.30 -8.09 8.01
CA ASP A 245 -3.46 -8.79 8.98
C ASP A 245 -2.01 -8.29 8.92
N LEU A 246 -1.72 -7.28 8.10
CA LEU A 246 -0.38 -6.76 7.93
C LEU A 246 0.07 -5.99 9.16
N VAL A 247 1.04 -6.54 9.88
CA VAL A 247 1.68 -5.86 11.01
C VAL A 247 2.82 -4.94 10.54
N SER A 248 3.11 -3.89 11.32
CA SER A 248 4.13 -2.88 11.00
C SER A 248 5.52 -3.44 10.66
N SER A 249 5.92 -4.58 11.23
CA SER A 249 7.22 -5.18 10.98
C SER A 249 7.34 -5.78 9.58
N GLU A 250 6.27 -6.38 9.05
CA GLU A 250 6.24 -6.94 7.68
C GLU A 250 6.33 -5.83 6.62
N LEU A 251 5.70 -4.66 6.88
CA LEU A 251 5.74 -3.51 5.97
C LEU A 251 7.19 -3.11 5.62
N ILE A 252 8.09 -3.06 6.59
CA ILE A 252 9.48 -2.64 6.37
C ILE A 252 10.17 -3.58 5.38
N VAL A 253 9.90 -4.88 5.48
CA VAL A 253 10.47 -5.90 4.59
C VAL A 253 9.92 -5.75 3.18
N LEU A 254 8.60 -5.55 3.06
CA LEU A 254 7.95 -5.31 1.77
C LEU A 254 8.48 -4.04 1.06
N LEU A 255 8.68 -2.96 1.81
CA LEU A 255 9.26 -1.72 1.28
C LEU A 255 10.70 -1.93 0.80
N LYS A 256 11.50 -2.69 1.55
CA LYS A 256 12.87 -3.01 1.17
C LYS A 256 12.93 -3.87 -0.08
N PHE A 257 12.07 -4.87 -0.18
CA PHE A 257 11.96 -5.71 -1.38
C PHE A 257 11.55 -4.89 -2.61
N ALA A 258 10.59 -3.97 -2.46
CA ALA A 258 10.22 -3.06 -3.53
C ALA A 258 11.38 -2.15 -3.95
N ALA A 259 12.16 -1.64 -3.00
CA ALA A 259 13.35 -0.85 -3.29
C ALA A 259 14.44 -1.66 -4.04
N ASP A 260 14.74 -2.87 -3.58
CA ASP A 260 15.77 -3.74 -4.19
C ASP A 260 15.41 -4.14 -5.64
N ARG A 261 14.11 -4.27 -5.94
CA ARG A 261 13.58 -4.48 -7.29
C ARG A 261 13.75 -3.25 -8.18
N LEU A 262 13.61 -2.04 -7.64
CA LEU A 262 13.86 -0.80 -8.40
C LEU A 262 15.34 -0.62 -8.73
N TYR A 263 16.25 -1.15 -7.91
CA TYR A 263 17.68 -1.22 -8.21
C TYR A 263 18.03 -2.38 -9.15
N SER A 264 17.06 -3.07 -9.74
CA SER A 264 17.30 -4.04 -10.82
C SER A 264 17.58 -3.30 -12.14
N ASN A 265 18.42 -3.90 -12.98
CA ASN A 265 18.59 -3.51 -14.38
C ASN A 265 17.71 -4.34 -15.34
N VAL A 266 17.15 -5.46 -14.87
CA VAL A 266 16.29 -6.34 -15.64
C VAL A 266 14.84 -6.24 -15.15
N PHE A 267 13.93 -5.96 -16.08
CA PHE A 267 12.49 -5.86 -15.85
C PHE A 267 11.73 -6.74 -16.85
N GLN A 268 10.64 -7.34 -16.38
CA GLN A 268 9.74 -8.15 -17.20
C GLN A 268 8.70 -7.25 -17.87
N VAL A 269 8.94 -6.92 -19.13
CA VAL A 269 8.13 -6.00 -19.94
C VAL A 269 7.10 -6.77 -20.75
N TYR A 270 5.86 -6.26 -20.86
CA TYR A 270 4.86 -6.89 -21.71
C TYR A 270 5.30 -6.97 -23.16
N ASN A 271 5.13 -8.14 -23.76
CA ASN A 271 5.33 -8.32 -25.19
C ASN A 271 4.04 -7.90 -25.93
N LEU A 272 4.05 -6.71 -26.53
CA LEU A 272 2.90 -6.15 -27.24
C LEU A 272 2.40 -7.03 -28.39
N ASP A 273 3.31 -7.76 -29.05
CA ASP A 273 3.01 -8.62 -30.20
C ASP A 273 2.66 -10.06 -29.80
N ALA A 274 2.71 -10.39 -28.51
CA ALA A 274 2.37 -11.72 -28.04
C ALA A 274 0.92 -12.10 -28.38
N PRO A 275 0.68 -13.38 -28.72
CA PRO A 275 -0.67 -13.86 -29.02
C PRO A 275 -1.57 -13.69 -27.80
N ARG A 276 -2.82 -13.30 -28.08
CA ARG A 276 -3.88 -13.13 -27.08
C ARG A 276 -4.98 -14.13 -27.37
N THR A 277 -5.59 -14.65 -26.32
CA THR A 277 -6.74 -15.55 -26.36
C THR A 277 -7.87 -14.95 -25.54
N THR A 278 -9.08 -15.49 -25.68
CA THR A 278 -10.25 -15.06 -24.90
C THR A 278 -10.04 -15.19 -23.38
N THR A 279 -9.12 -16.05 -22.93
CA THR A 279 -8.77 -16.28 -21.52
C THR A 279 -7.53 -15.49 -21.06
N THR A 280 -6.91 -14.70 -21.93
CA THR A 280 -5.73 -13.90 -21.56
C THR A 280 -6.13 -12.82 -20.54
N THR A 281 -5.38 -12.73 -19.44
CA THR A 281 -5.57 -11.75 -18.37
C THR A 281 -4.30 -10.93 -18.16
N VAL A 282 -4.37 -9.86 -17.36
CA VAL A 282 -3.21 -9.04 -16.98
C VAL A 282 -2.10 -9.89 -16.34
N ALA A 283 -2.47 -10.89 -15.54
CA ALA A 283 -1.52 -11.79 -14.89
C ALA A 283 -0.88 -12.75 -15.90
N SER A 284 -1.67 -13.33 -16.81
CA SER A 284 -1.22 -14.35 -17.75
C SER A 284 -0.63 -13.83 -19.06
N PHE A 285 -0.72 -12.53 -19.34
CA PHE A 285 -0.20 -11.97 -20.59
C PHE A 285 1.35 -12.00 -20.63
N PRO A 286 1.98 -12.49 -21.71
CA PRO A 286 3.42 -12.74 -21.74
C PRO A 286 4.26 -11.49 -21.50
N ARG A 287 5.33 -11.68 -20.73
CA ARG A 287 6.37 -10.69 -20.49
C ARG A 287 7.72 -11.26 -20.89
N SER A 288 8.60 -10.40 -21.38
CA SER A 288 9.97 -10.72 -21.72
C SER A 288 10.92 -9.74 -21.01
N PRO A 289 12.15 -10.15 -20.70
CA PRO A 289 13.14 -9.22 -20.18
C PRO A 289 13.35 -8.06 -21.16
N ASN A 290 13.63 -6.87 -20.64
CA ASN A 290 13.96 -5.67 -21.41
C ASN A 290 15.29 -5.74 -22.20
N PHE A 291 16.02 -6.86 -22.13
CA PHE A 291 17.25 -7.12 -22.89
C PHE A 291 17.20 -8.50 -23.57
N ASP A 292 17.65 -8.58 -24.83
CA ASP A 292 17.66 -9.82 -25.64
C ASP A 292 18.84 -10.78 -25.35
N LEU A 293 19.74 -10.48 -24.41
CA LEU A 293 20.87 -11.36 -24.11
C LEU A 293 21.20 -11.41 -22.62
N VAL A 294 21.19 -12.66 -22.13
CA VAL A 294 21.76 -13.18 -20.88
C VAL A 294 21.02 -12.77 -19.59
N PRO A 295 20.49 -13.74 -18.81
CA PRO A 295 20.15 -13.46 -17.42
C PRO A 295 21.45 -13.15 -16.70
N SER A 296 21.61 -11.93 -16.17
CA SER A 296 22.53 -11.80 -15.05
C SER A 296 21.94 -12.64 -13.94
N VAL A 297 22.51 -13.83 -13.77
CA VAL A 297 22.42 -14.61 -12.55
C VAL A 297 23.04 -13.72 -11.48
N ASP A 298 22.22 -12.91 -10.83
CA ASP A 298 22.53 -12.43 -9.49
C ASP A 298 21.77 -13.35 -8.55
N ASP A 299 22.38 -14.51 -8.31
CA ASP A 299 22.32 -15.05 -6.96
C ASP A 299 22.78 -13.93 -6.02
N ASP A 300 22.00 -13.69 -4.96
CA ASP A 300 22.26 -12.77 -3.84
C ASP A 300 21.70 -11.33 -3.87
N LYS A 301 20.41 -11.17 -4.16
CA LYS A 301 19.60 -10.11 -3.49
C LYS A 301 18.82 -10.66 -2.29
N VAL A 302 19.48 -11.46 -1.45
CA VAL A 302 18.90 -11.88 -0.17
C VAL A 302 18.93 -10.70 0.81
N ILE A 303 17.75 -10.27 1.28
CA ILE A 303 17.66 -9.27 2.36
C ILE A 303 18.22 -9.90 3.63
N CYS A 304 19.45 -9.51 3.97
CA CYS A 304 20.14 -9.96 5.16
C CYS A 304 19.70 -9.12 6.37
N GLY A 305 19.30 -9.81 7.43
CA GLY A 305 19.02 -9.25 8.73
C GLY A 305 20.30 -9.14 9.57
N ALA A 306 20.14 -9.07 10.89
CA ALA A 306 21.27 -9.02 11.80
C ALA A 306 22.20 -10.25 11.61
N PRO A 307 23.53 -10.06 11.68
CA PRO A 307 24.48 -11.15 11.78
C PRO A 307 24.17 -12.08 12.95
N ILE A 308 24.37 -13.38 12.76
CA ILE A 308 24.43 -14.36 13.84
C ILE A 308 25.84 -14.25 14.47
N ALA A 309 26.04 -13.14 15.17
CA ALA A 309 27.19 -12.72 15.98
C ALA A 309 28.61 -12.93 15.40
N VAL A 310 29.32 -11.82 15.15
CA VAL A 310 30.63 -11.53 15.79
C VAL A 310 30.72 -10.02 16.06
N THR A 311 31.01 -9.67 17.33
CA THR A 311 31.31 -8.36 17.94
C THR A 311 30.19 -7.34 18.20
N LYS A 312 30.26 -6.82 19.44
CA LYS A 312 29.27 -6.01 20.16
C LYS A 312 29.53 -4.51 19.98
N PRO A 313 28.52 -3.68 19.71
CA PRO A 313 28.61 -2.25 20.00
C PRO A 313 28.42 -2.06 21.51
N THR A 314 29.42 -1.50 22.19
CA THR A 314 29.28 -1.04 23.58
C THR A 314 28.55 0.29 23.56
N THR A 315 27.24 0.28 23.80
CA THR A 315 26.47 1.52 23.94
C THR A 315 26.68 2.06 25.35
N THR A 316 27.32 3.21 25.46
CA THR A 316 27.51 3.91 26.74
C THR A 316 26.29 4.78 27.01
N SER A 317 25.46 4.39 27.96
CA SER A 317 24.27 5.16 28.33
C SER A 317 24.65 6.38 29.18
N LYS A 318 24.09 7.55 28.84
CA LYS A 318 24.15 8.77 29.66
C LYS A 318 22.73 9.22 30.01
N THR A 319 22.59 9.58 31.29
CA THR A 319 21.53 10.35 31.98
C THR A 319 20.56 9.52 32.83
N ILE A 320 20.46 9.91 34.10
CA ILE A 320 19.72 9.25 35.20
C ILE A 320 18.30 9.81 35.27
N GLN A 321 17.40 9.29 34.44
CA GLN A 321 15.96 9.29 34.72
C GLN A 321 15.40 8.03 34.09
N HIS A 322 14.81 7.15 34.92
CA HIS A 322 14.25 5.83 34.54
C HIS A 322 15.23 4.66 34.37
N ALA A 323 16.28 4.57 35.19
CA ALA A 323 17.28 3.48 35.17
C ALA A 323 16.70 2.04 35.12
N GLN A 324 15.53 1.80 35.71
CA GLN A 324 14.87 0.49 35.65
C GLN A 324 14.26 0.20 34.26
N ALA A 325 13.72 1.22 33.59
CA ALA A 325 13.20 1.07 32.22
C ALA A 325 14.36 0.92 31.23
N ASP A 326 15.41 1.71 31.39
CA ASP A 326 16.62 1.63 30.56
C ASP A 326 17.23 0.23 30.63
N LYS A 327 17.35 -0.35 31.83
CA LYS A 327 17.84 -1.71 32.01
C LYS A 327 17.00 -2.76 31.26
N VAL A 328 15.67 -2.64 31.27
CA VAL A 328 14.80 -3.57 30.54
C VAL A 328 14.98 -3.43 29.04
N VAL A 329 15.18 -2.21 28.55
CA VAL A 329 15.45 -1.94 27.13
C VAL A 329 16.83 -2.46 26.74
N ASP A 330 17.86 -2.25 27.56
CA ASP A 330 19.21 -2.77 27.33
C ASP A 330 19.21 -4.31 27.28
N GLU A 331 18.57 -4.97 28.25
CA GLU A 331 18.42 -6.43 28.26
C GLU A 331 17.66 -6.94 27.03
N TRP A 332 16.67 -6.18 26.55
CA TRP A 332 15.94 -6.50 25.33
C TRP A 332 16.80 -6.33 24.07
N LEU A 333 17.56 -5.25 23.98
CA LEU A 333 18.46 -4.98 22.83
C LEU A 333 19.59 -6.00 22.75
N GLU A 334 20.03 -6.55 23.88
CA GLU A 334 21.01 -7.64 23.94
C GLU A 334 20.40 -9.04 23.72
N TYR A 335 19.07 -9.16 23.74
CA TYR A 335 18.40 -10.45 23.64
C TYR A 335 18.38 -10.98 22.20
N THR A 336 19.11 -12.08 21.96
CA THR A 336 19.12 -12.78 20.68
C THR A 336 18.09 -13.89 20.65
N VAL A 337 17.31 -13.96 19.58
CA VAL A 337 16.31 -15.02 19.35
C VAL A 337 16.84 -15.98 18.29
N ASP A 338 16.77 -17.28 18.57
CA ASP A 338 16.99 -18.32 17.57
C ASP A 338 15.70 -18.50 16.74
N TRP A 339 15.62 -17.79 15.63
CA TRP A 339 14.44 -17.81 14.76
C TRP A 339 14.23 -19.16 14.06
N VAL A 340 15.28 -19.98 13.86
CA VAL A 340 15.13 -21.34 13.31
C VAL A 340 14.35 -22.21 14.30
N SER A 341 14.71 -22.12 15.59
CA SER A 341 13.98 -22.83 16.65
C SER A 341 12.52 -22.37 16.75
N VAL A 342 12.27 -21.07 16.60
CA VAL A 342 10.91 -20.51 16.63
C VAL A 342 10.08 -21.01 15.45
N ALA A 343 10.63 -20.94 14.23
CA ALA A 343 9.94 -21.42 13.01
C ALA A 343 9.63 -22.93 13.08
N CYS A 344 10.59 -23.74 13.51
CA CYS A 344 10.38 -25.19 13.69
C CYS A 344 9.29 -25.48 14.72
N ARG A 345 9.29 -24.78 15.88
CA ARG A 345 8.28 -24.98 16.93
C ARG A 345 6.86 -24.65 16.46
N TYR A 346 6.69 -23.64 15.61
CA TYR A 346 5.38 -23.16 15.18
C TYR A 346 4.98 -23.65 13.78
N SER A 347 5.77 -24.53 13.17
CA SER A 347 5.43 -25.12 11.88
C SER A 347 4.15 -25.94 11.98
N ALA A 348 3.27 -25.81 10.99
CA ALA A 348 2.12 -26.70 10.83
C ALA A 348 2.53 -28.10 10.34
N ASP A 349 3.74 -28.24 9.80
CA ASP A 349 4.30 -29.51 9.34
C ASP A 349 5.19 -30.10 10.43
N GLU A 350 4.64 -31.05 11.20
CA GLU A 350 5.34 -31.71 12.31
C GLU A 350 6.58 -32.50 11.86
N ASN A 351 6.73 -32.77 10.55
CA ASN A 351 7.88 -33.47 10.01
C ASN A 351 9.08 -32.55 9.75
N LYS A 352 8.89 -31.21 9.76
CA LYS A 352 9.99 -30.27 9.52
C LYS A 352 10.82 -30.06 10.78
N SER A 353 12.09 -30.40 10.66
CA SER A 353 13.11 -30.21 11.68
C SER A 353 13.80 -28.85 11.57
N LYS A 354 14.63 -28.51 12.56
CA LYS A 354 15.51 -27.34 12.48
C LYS A 354 16.48 -27.39 11.30
N ASP A 355 16.88 -28.60 10.89
CA ASP A 355 17.82 -28.78 9.78
C ASP A 355 17.16 -28.43 8.44
N ASP A 356 15.83 -28.57 8.33
CA ASP A 356 15.06 -28.14 7.17
C ASP A 356 14.92 -26.62 7.10
N PHE A 357 14.73 -25.95 8.26
CA PHE A 357 14.58 -24.49 8.32
C PHE A 357 15.90 -23.72 8.25
N THR A 358 17.00 -24.30 8.72
CA THR A 358 18.32 -23.65 8.72
C THR A 358 18.76 -23.13 7.34
N PRO A 359 18.76 -23.94 6.26
CA PRO A 359 19.14 -23.44 4.92
C PRO A 359 18.11 -22.48 4.31
N LEU A 360 16.85 -22.51 4.77
CA LEU A 360 15.82 -21.56 4.34
C LEU A 360 15.99 -20.19 4.98
N MET A 361 16.27 -20.17 6.28
CA MET A 361 16.26 -18.95 7.10
C MET A 361 17.63 -18.31 7.27
N LEU A 362 18.72 -19.00 6.95
CA LEU A 362 20.08 -18.47 7.05
C LEU A 362 20.67 -18.24 5.66
N VAL A 363 21.47 -17.19 5.54
CA VAL A 363 22.26 -16.90 4.35
C VAL A 363 23.67 -16.47 4.78
N ARG A 364 24.68 -16.86 4.01
CA ARG A 364 26.05 -16.38 4.23
C ARG A 364 26.35 -15.27 3.24
N ARG A 365 26.66 -14.06 3.73
CA ARG A 365 27.04 -12.91 2.91
C ARG A 365 28.35 -12.32 3.42
N ASN A 366 29.33 -12.16 2.53
CA ASN A 366 30.66 -11.62 2.85
C ASN A 366 31.34 -12.34 4.05
N GLY A 367 31.21 -13.67 4.12
CA GLY A 367 31.79 -14.48 5.20
C GLY A 367 31.01 -14.46 6.52
N VAL A 368 29.92 -13.69 6.62
CA VAL A 368 29.07 -13.58 7.81
C VAL A 368 27.76 -14.33 7.58
N VAL A 369 27.31 -15.10 8.57
CA VAL A 369 25.99 -15.74 8.53
C VAL A 369 24.95 -14.74 9.06
N CYS A 370 23.92 -14.48 8.27
CA CYS A 370 22.84 -13.55 8.58
C CYS A 370 21.49 -14.24 8.46
N TRP A 371 20.48 -13.68 9.12
CA TRP A 371 19.10 -14.06 8.90
C TRP A 371 18.62 -13.66 7.50
N ARG A 372 17.93 -14.55 6.80
CA ARG A 372 17.15 -14.23 5.61
C ARG A 372 15.83 -13.62 6.07
N VAL A 373 15.71 -12.31 5.97
CA VAL A 373 14.57 -11.55 6.56
C VAL A 373 13.23 -12.00 5.98
N GLU A 374 13.17 -12.29 4.67
CA GLU A 374 11.97 -12.79 4.01
C GLU A 374 11.49 -14.11 4.61
N ALA A 375 12.38 -15.10 4.73
CA ALA A 375 12.06 -16.39 5.33
C ALA A 375 11.70 -16.28 6.83
N VAL A 376 12.27 -15.30 7.55
CA VAL A 376 11.84 -14.99 8.92
C VAL A 376 10.40 -14.50 8.93
N CYS A 377 10.03 -13.54 8.08
CA CYS A 377 8.64 -13.06 7.99
C CYS A 377 7.66 -14.13 7.50
N GLU A 378 8.10 -15.03 6.62
CA GLU A 378 7.25 -16.11 6.10
C GLU A 378 6.99 -17.21 7.13
N HIS A 379 7.98 -17.56 7.95
CA HIS A 379 7.91 -18.73 8.82
C HIS A 379 7.74 -18.40 10.32
N VAL A 380 7.81 -17.11 10.70
CA VAL A 380 7.66 -16.69 12.08
C VAL A 380 6.43 -15.83 12.26
N ASP A 381 5.46 -16.36 13.00
CA ASP A 381 4.37 -15.56 13.57
C ASP A 381 4.91 -14.75 14.76
N ILE A 382 5.18 -13.48 14.50
CA ILE A 382 5.75 -12.56 15.49
C ILE A 382 4.78 -12.32 16.66
N LEU A 383 3.48 -12.30 16.41
CA LEU A 383 2.46 -12.06 17.44
C LEU A 383 2.40 -13.26 18.39
N ARG A 384 2.38 -14.48 17.84
CA ARG A 384 2.45 -15.72 18.62
C ARG A 384 3.75 -15.82 19.42
N TRP A 385 4.88 -15.45 18.82
CA TRP A 385 6.16 -15.46 19.52
C TRP A 385 6.16 -14.50 20.72
N PHE A 386 5.64 -13.28 20.56
CA PHE A 386 5.55 -12.36 21.68
C PHE A 386 4.58 -12.85 22.76
N ARG A 387 3.46 -13.49 22.38
CA ARG A 387 2.50 -14.08 23.34
C ARG A 387 3.14 -15.15 24.20
N GLU A 388 3.79 -16.12 23.56
CA GLU A 388 4.19 -17.37 24.22
C GLU A 388 5.59 -17.29 24.84
N SER A 389 6.49 -16.46 24.27
CA SER A 389 7.88 -16.36 24.72
C SER A 389 8.19 -15.02 25.37
N ALA A 390 7.97 -13.90 24.66
CA ALA A 390 8.43 -12.60 25.14
C ALA A 390 7.60 -12.07 26.32
N SER A 391 6.28 -12.32 26.35
CA SER A 391 5.39 -11.83 27.40
C SER A 391 5.72 -12.41 28.79
N GLY A 392 6.31 -13.61 28.86
CA GLY A 392 6.81 -14.18 30.12
C GLY A 392 8.03 -13.46 30.68
N ARG A 393 8.95 -13.01 29.80
CA ARG A 393 10.26 -12.47 30.15
C ARG A 393 10.32 -10.93 30.15
N PHE A 394 9.73 -10.30 29.14
CA PHE A 394 9.77 -8.87 28.89
C PHE A 394 8.37 -8.28 28.81
N ARG A 395 7.62 -8.30 29.93
CA ARG A 395 6.21 -7.87 29.99
C ARG A 395 5.98 -6.45 29.45
N ALA A 396 6.83 -5.49 29.84
CA ALA A 396 6.73 -4.11 29.38
C ALA A 396 7.01 -3.97 27.87
N ILE A 397 8.02 -4.69 27.35
CA ILE A 397 8.32 -4.71 25.92
C ILE A 397 7.19 -5.36 25.13
N ALA A 398 6.65 -6.47 25.61
CA ALA A 398 5.53 -7.15 24.97
C ALA A 398 4.27 -6.26 24.95
N ALA A 399 4.05 -5.46 25.99
CA ALA A 399 3.00 -4.44 26.01
C ALA A 399 3.25 -3.36 24.94
N LEU A 400 4.47 -2.80 24.86
CA LEU A 400 4.84 -1.83 23.82
C LEU A 400 4.73 -2.42 22.41
N ALA A 401 5.15 -3.66 22.21
CA ALA A 401 5.09 -4.35 20.93
C ALA A 401 3.65 -4.48 20.42
N ARG A 402 2.66 -4.73 21.29
CA ARG A 402 1.24 -4.72 20.89
C ARG A 402 0.78 -3.37 20.35
N VAL A 403 1.24 -2.26 20.95
CA VAL A 403 0.90 -0.91 20.48
C VAL A 403 1.56 -0.63 19.12
N TRP A 404 2.84 -0.96 18.97
CA TRP A 404 3.61 -0.70 17.75
C TRP A 404 3.23 -1.60 16.56
N LEU A 405 3.08 -2.90 16.79
CA LEU A 405 2.68 -3.87 15.77
C LEU A 405 1.20 -3.71 15.40
N GLY A 406 0.38 -3.23 16.33
CA GLY A 406 -1.04 -2.99 16.11
C GLY A 406 -1.36 -1.77 15.24
N ARG A 407 -0.36 -1.06 14.70
CA ARG A 407 -0.60 0.05 13.77
C ARG A 407 -0.87 -0.51 12.39
N ALA A 408 -2.08 -0.31 11.86
CA ALA A 408 -2.31 -0.69 10.47
C ALA A 408 -1.48 0.24 9.56
N PRO A 409 -0.79 -0.25 8.54
CA PRO A 409 0.05 0.60 7.68
C PRO A 409 -0.76 1.44 6.67
N SER A 410 -2.08 1.26 6.63
CA SER A 410 -2.95 1.75 5.57
C SER A 410 -4.35 2.10 6.06
N ASN A 411 -4.97 3.09 5.43
CA ASN A 411 -6.37 3.45 5.63
C ASN A 411 -7.34 2.70 4.69
N ALA A 412 -6.87 1.62 4.03
CA ALA A 412 -7.69 0.83 3.10
C ALA A 412 -9.02 0.35 3.70
N SER A 413 -8.98 -0.12 4.95
CA SER A 413 -10.18 -0.56 5.66
C SER A 413 -11.18 0.58 5.83
N GLN A 414 -10.69 1.78 6.15
CA GLN A 414 -11.52 2.98 6.25
C GLN A 414 -12.08 3.39 4.89
N GLU A 415 -11.31 3.29 3.80
CA GLU A 415 -11.80 3.56 2.44
C GLU A 415 -12.93 2.58 2.02
N ARG A 416 -12.86 1.31 2.43
CA ARG A 416 -13.95 0.33 2.19
C ARG A 416 -15.22 0.68 2.97
N VAL A 417 -15.07 1.21 4.19
CA VAL A 417 -16.17 1.78 4.98
C VAL A 417 -16.81 2.94 4.21
N PHE A 418 -16.01 3.85 3.67
CA PHE A 418 -16.51 4.98 2.87
C PHE A 418 -17.16 4.58 1.57
N SER A 419 -16.59 3.63 0.82
CA SER A 419 -17.21 3.16 -0.42
C SER A 419 -18.62 2.63 -0.13
N THR A 420 -18.76 1.79 0.92
CA THR A 420 -20.07 1.31 1.38
C THR A 420 -20.99 2.46 1.80
N GLY A 421 -20.49 3.41 2.61
CA GLY A 421 -21.25 4.59 3.02
C GLY A 421 -21.71 5.43 1.83
N GLY A 422 -20.86 5.61 0.82
CA GLY A 422 -21.19 6.30 -0.42
C GLY A 422 -22.31 5.64 -1.20
N PHE A 423 -22.46 4.32 -1.14
CA PHE A 423 -23.63 3.63 -1.70
C PHE A 423 -24.90 3.89 -0.89
N VAL A 424 -24.83 3.78 0.43
CA VAL A 424 -25.99 3.96 1.33
C VAL A 424 -26.48 5.42 1.34
N ILE A 425 -25.57 6.39 1.18
CA ILE A 425 -25.81 7.85 1.30
C ILE A 425 -26.05 8.52 -0.09
N LYS A 426 -26.12 7.75 -1.20
CA LYS A 426 -26.33 8.30 -2.56
C LYS A 426 -27.73 8.94 -2.73
N ARG A 427 -27.79 10.01 -3.54
CA ARG A 427 -29.01 10.82 -3.80
C ARG A 427 -30.16 10.03 -4.47
N LEU A 428 -29.85 8.96 -5.20
CA LEU A 428 -30.83 7.99 -5.74
C LEU A 428 -31.28 7.04 -4.61
N ARG A 429 -32.00 7.62 -3.64
CA ARG A 429 -32.78 7.01 -2.55
C ARG A 429 -32.61 5.49 -2.32
N THR A 430 -31.80 5.12 -1.33
CA THR A 430 -32.31 4.26 -0.25
C THR A 430 -32.64 5.17 0.92
N ARG A 431 -33.91 5.17 1.33
CA ARG A 431 -34.54 6.12 2.25
C ARG A 431 -34.14 5.82 3.70
N THR A 432 -32.87 5.99 4.03
CA THR A 432 -32.32 5.78 5.36
C THR A 432 -31.77 7.12 5.84
N ASP A 433 -32.23 7.63 6.99
CA ASP A 433 -31.64 8.83 7.58
C ASP A 433 -30.17 8.58 7.96
N ASN A 434 -29.40 9.66 8.08
CA ASN A 434 -27.94 9.60 8.26
C ASN A 434 -27.52 8.72 9.45
N LEU A 435 -28.30 8.71 10.54
CA LEU A 435 -28.00 7.92 11.73
C LEU A 435 -28.16 6.43 11.44
N HIS A 436 -29.29 6.02 10.85
CA HIS A 436 -29.48 4.62 10.48
C HIS A 436 -28.50 4.17 9.38
N ALA A 437 -28.10 5.06 8.47
CA ALA A 437 -27.10 4.76 7.44
C ALA A 437 -25.72 4.52 8.06
N GLU A 438 -25.31 5.36 9.00
CA GLU A 438 -24.09 5.19 9.80
C GLU A 438 -24.12 3.87 10.57
N MET A 439 -25.20 3.59 11.30
CA MET A 439 -25.36 2.34 12.05
C MET A 439 -25.27 1.11 11.13
N GLN A 440 -25.92 1.13 9.97
CA GLN A 440 -25.86 0.01 9.01
C GLN A 440 -24.45 -0.23 8.49
N VAL A 441 -23.72 0.84 8.17
CA VAL A 441 -22.34 0.77 7.70
C VAL A 441 -21.43 0.20 8.80
N LEU A 442 -21.53 0.72 10.03
CA LEU A 442 -20.75 0.23 11.17
C LEU A 442 -21.07 -1.23 11.50
N LEU A 443 -22.34 -1.61 11.58
CA LEU A 443 -22.76 -3.01 11.83
C LEU A 443 -22.26 -3.96 10.74
N LYS A 444 -22.30 -3.54 9.47
CA LYS A 444 -21.81 -4.36 8.36
C LYS A 444 -20.31 -4.61 8.46
N HIS A 445 -19.51 -3.57 8.70
CA HIS A 445 -18.05 -3.69 8.73
C HIS A 445 -17.56 -4.32 10.03
N ASN A 446 -18.25 -4.13 11.16
CA ASN A 446 -17.92 -4.76 12.44
C ASN A 446 -18.58 -6.13 12.64
N LYS A 447 -19.32 -6.66 11.65
CA LYS A 447 -20.10 -7.91 11.82
C LYS A 447 -19.27 -9.10 12.32
N LYS A 448 -18.03 -9.25 11.84
CA LYS A 448 -17.13 -10.34 12.29
C LYS A 448 -16.73 -10.15 13.75
N GLU A 449 -16.36 -8.94 14.13
CA GLU A 449 -15.98 -8.56 15.48
C GLU A 449 -17.15 -8.73 16.46
N ILE A 450 -18.35 -8.28 16.10
CA ILE A 450 -19.58 -8.44 16.90
C ILE A 450 -19.85 -9.93 17.16
N ARG A 451 -19.82 -10.76 16.10
CA ARG A 451 -20.03 -12.21 16.25
C ARG A 451 -19.00 -12.85 17.17
N ARG A 452 -17.74 -12.41 17.11
CA ARG A 452 -16.70 -12.91 18.02
C ARG A 452 -17.04 -12.54 19.46
N MET A 453 -17.35 -11.27 19.72
CA MET A 453 -17.71 -10.80 21.07
C MET A 453 -18.95 -11.51 21.62
N GLU A 454 -19.94 -11.82 20.78
CA GLU A 454 -21.11 -12.63 21.16
C GLU A 454 -20.71 -14.05 21.56
N LEU A 455 -19.81 -14.70 20.79
CA LEU A 455 -19.31 -16.05 21.11
C LEU A 455 -18.51 -16.06 22.41
N GLU A 456 -17.64 -15.06 22.62
CA GLU A 456 -16.85 -14.90 23.86
C GLU A 456 -17.77 -14.69 25.06
N SER A 457 -18.79 -13.84 24.92
CA SER A 457 -19.76 -13.55 25.99
C SER A 457 -20.64 -14.74 26.35
N ASN A 458 -20.88 -15.66 25.41
CA ASN A 458 -21.63 -16.90 25.66
C ASN A 458 -20.75 -18.03 26.23
N SER A 459 -19.42 -17.84 26.23
CA SER A 459 -18.44 -18.79 26.76
C SER A 459 -17.90 -18.42 28.14
N ALA A 460 -18.21 -17.21 28.62
CA ALA A 460 -17.99 -16.73 29.98
C ALA A 460 -19.25 -16.93 30.81
#